data_AF-A0A5J6L118-F1
#
_entry.id   AF-A0A5J6L118-F1
#
_cell.length_a   1.000
_cell.length_b   1.000
_cell.length_c   1.000
_cell.angle_alpha   90.00
_cell.angle_beta   90.00
_cell.angle_gamma   90.00
#
_symmetry.space_group_name_H-M   'P 1'
#
loop_
_entity.id
_entity.type
_entity.pdbx_description
1 polymer ?
#
loop_
_entity_poly.entity_id
_entity_poly.type
_entity_poly.pdbx_seq_one_letter_code
_entity_poly.pdbx_strand_id
1 'polypeptide(L)'
;MLDLDLSGLFAPRGDRPSSPTIEILTVCTGNICRSPLAEQVLRTRLRPLDVTVASAGTHAMIDSPMPPEAARMAASLGVAPDDSAAHRGRWLSERELVSPDLVLAMTREHRRDIVELAPARVRSTFTVREFERLATGLPDAELRQAADAAGTDPHVRVRAALSLLTSRRGEAAPAAASDDDVIDPYRRSWETYQRSTAQLLPGLAEVVRVLQVLLG
;
A
#
# COMPACT_ATOMS: atom_id res chain seq x y z
N MET A 1 -20.90 -20.87 41.31
CA MET A 1 -19.64 -21.29 40.67
C MET A 1 -19.94 -21.29 39.17
N LEU A 2 -19.55 -20.23 38.46
CA LEU A 2 -19.82 -20.06 37.03
C LEU A 2 -18.64 -20.67 36.27
N ASP A 3 -18.88 -21.77 35.58
CA ASP A 3 -17.93 -22.34 34.62
C ASP A 3 -17.86 -21.44 33.38
N LEU A 4 -16.78 -20.68 33.28
CA LEU A 4 -16.40 -19.99 32.05
C LEU A 4 -15.68 -21.02 31.16
N ASP A 5 -16.40 -21.53 30.16
CA ASP A 5 -15.80 -22.35 29.12
C ASP A 5 -14.88 -21.48 28.25
N LEU A 6 -13.57 -21.59 28.50
CA LEU A 6 -12.50 -20.89 27.80
C LEU A 6 -11.95 -21.69 26.61
N SER A 7 -12.59 -22.80 26.22
CA SER A 7 -12.11 -23.69 25.15
C SER A 7 -12.08 -23.03 23.75
N GLY A 8 -12.78 -21.90 23.58
CA GLY A 8 -12.78 -21.11 22.34
C GLY A 8 -11.64 -20.08 22.19
N LEU A 9 -10.87 -19.79 23.26
CA LEU A 9 -9.87 -18.70 23.22
C LEU A 9 -8.55 -19.09 22.53
N PHE A 10 -8.33 -20.38 22.27
CA PHE A 10 -7.11 -20.92 21.65
C PHE A 10 -7.41 -21.90 20.51
N ALA A 11 -8.53 -21.73 19.80
CA ALA A 11 -8.67 -22.41 18.52
C ALA A 11 -7.56 -21.91 17.57
N PRO A 12 -6.68 -22.78 17.03
CA PRO A 12 -5.78 -22.36 15.98
C PRO A 12 -6.65 -21.79 14.86
N ARG A 13 -6.39 -20.54 14.48
CA ARG A 13 -7.08 -19.90 13.35
C ARG A 13 -6.80 -20.78 12.14
N GLY A 14 -7.79 -21.59 11.76
CA GLY A 14 -7.72 -22.44 10.59
C GLY A 14 -7.29 -21.59 9.40
N ASP A 15 -6.40 -22.16 8.59
CA ASP A 15 -6.01 -21.65 7.29
C ASP A 15 -7.28 -21.22 6.56
N ARG A 16 -7.52 -19.91 6.46
CA ARG A 16 -8.51 -19.42 5.50
C ARG A 16 -7.94 -19.83 4.15
N PRO A 17 -8.70 -20.50 3.27
CA PRO A 17 -8.26 -20.66 1.90
C PRO A 17 -7.87 -19.27 1.38
N SER A 18 -6.65 -19.13 0.86
CA SER A 18 -6.16 -17.85 0.34
C SER A 18 -7.14 -17.39 -0.73
N SER A 19 -7.80 -16.26 -0.46
CA SER A 19 -8.63 -15.58 -1.45
C SER A 19 -7.76 -15.28 -2.66
N PRO A 20 -8.11 -15.61 -3.91
CA PRO A 20 -7.26 -15.29 -5.07
C PRO A 20 -6.97 -13.79 -5.22
N THR A 21 -7.77 -12.95 -4.55
CA THR A 21 -7.65 -11.51 -4.48
C THR A 21 -6.37 -11.06 -3.78
N ILE A 22 -5.54 -10.29 -4.49
CA ILE A 22 -4.38 -9.62 -3.92
C ILE A 22 -4.80 -8.45 -3.04
N GLU A 23 -4.16 -8.30 -1.89
CA GLU A 23 -4.47 -7.24 -0.92
C GLU A 23 -3.35 -6.20 -0.81
N ILE A 24 -3.68 -4.91 -0.96
CA ILE A 24 -2.74 -3.80 -0.82
C ILE A 24 -3.20 -2.87 0.31
N LEU A 25 -2.25 -2.47 1.17
CA LEU A 25 -2.49 -1.46 2.19
C LEU A 25 -1.63 -0.22 1.94
N THR A 26 -2.24 0.96 1.96
CA THR A 26 -1.52 2.25 1.91
C THR A 26 -1.54 2.94 3.28
N VAL A 27 -0.41 3.49 3.73
CA VAL A 27 -0.27 3.99 5.11
C VAL A 27 0.38 5.36 5.17
N CYS A 28 -0.29 6.30 5.85
CA CYS A 28 0.26 7.61 6.20
C CYS A 28 0.04 7.91 7.69
N THR A 29 0.17 9.17 8.11
CA THR A 29 -0.05 9.57 9.50
C THR A 29 -1.54 9.55 9.85
N GLY A 30 -2.31 10.52 9.33
CA GLY A 30 -3.71 10.73 9.72
C GLY A 30 -4.76 9.91 8.98
N ASN A 31 -4.38 9.17 7.93
CA ASN A 31 -5.29 8.49 7.00
C ASN A 31 -6.40 9.37 6.41
N ILE A 32 -6.08 10.61 6.06
CA ILE A 32 -7.06 11.54 5.46
C ILE A 32 -6.56 12.23 4.17
N CYS A 33 -5.25 12.27 3.91
CA CYS A 33 -4.69 12.91 2.71
C CYS A 33 -4.00 11.91 1.78
N ARG A 34 -2.75 11.53 2.10
CA ARG A 34 -1.86 10.79 1.20
C ARG A 34 -2.27 9.33 0.97
N SER A 35 -2.46 8.55 2.04
CA SER A 35 -2.87 7.14 1.90
C SER A 35 -4.26 6.95 1.29
N PRO A 36 -5.33 7.69 1.66
CA PRO A 36 -6.62 7.51 0.98
C PRO A 36 -6.59 7.91 -0.50
N LEU A 37 -5.82 8.95 -0.85
CA LEU A 37 -5.61 9.30 -2.26
C LEU A 37 -4.93 8.16 -3.01
N ALA A 38 -3.87 7.57 -2.44
CA ALA A 38 -3.19 6.41 -3.02
C ALA A 38 -4.13 5.19 -3.16
N GLU A 39 -4.92 4.87 -2.13
CA GLU A 39 -5.93 3.81 -2.16
C GLU A 39 -6.87 4.02 -3.35
N GLN A 40 -7.53 5.18 -3.44
CA GLN A 40 -8.56 5.43 -4.43
C GLN A 40 -8.03 5.43 -5.86
N VAL A 41 -6.84 5.98 -6.06
CA VAL A 41 -6.15 5.96 -7.36
C VAL A 41 -5.80 4.53 -7.77
N LEU A 42 -5.25 3.73 -6.85
CA LEU A 42 -4.95 2.32 -7.13
C LEU A 42 -6.22 1.51 -7.39
N ARG A 43 -7.27 1.64 -6.57
CA ARG A 43 -8.57 0.99 -6.81
C ARG A 43 -9.10 1.33 -8.19
N THR A 44 -9.01 2.59 -8.59
CA THR A 44 -9.47 3.07 -9.91
C THR A 44 -8.69 2.43 -11.06
N ARG A 45 -7.37 2.33 -10.93
CA ARG A 45 -6.48 1.84 -12.00
C ARG A 45 -6.38 0.31 -12.06
N LEU A 46 -6.64 -0.37 -10.95
CA LEU A 46 -6.56 -1.83 -10.82
C LEU A 46 -7.92 -2.52 -10.94
N ARG A 47 -9.02 -1.78 -11.22
CA ARG A 47 -10.36 -2.36 -11.42
C ARG A 47 -10.43 -3.61 -12.32
N PRO A 48 -9.62 -3.75 -13.39
CA PRO A 48 -9.65 -4.95 -14.22
C PRO A 48 -9.02 -6.20 -13.58
N LEU A 49 -8.30 -6.05 -12.46
CA LEU A 49 -7.59 -7.13 -11.77
C LEU A 49 -8.32 -7.49 -10.47
N ASP A 50 -8.14 -8.73 -10.00
CA ASP A 50 -8.63 -9.19 -8.69
C ASP A 50 -7.73 -8.66 -7.56
N VAL A 51 -7.83 -7.35 -7.30
CA VAL A 51 -7.03 -6.63 -6.31
C VAL A 51 -7.93 -5.76 -5.44
N THR A 52 -7.76 -5.87 -4.13
CA THR A 52 -8.35 -4.94 -3.17
C THR A 52 -7.29 -4.02 -2.60
N VAL A 53 -7.67 -2.76 -2.37
CA VAL A 53 -6.78 -1.76 -1.79
C VAL A 53 -7.50 -1.09 -0.64
N ALA A 54 -6.81 -0.97 0.48
CA ALA A 54 -7.26 -0.25 1.66
C ALA A 54 -6.21 0.79 2.09
N SER A 55 -6.60 1.64 3.04
CA SER A 55 -5.71 2.62 3.66
C SER A 55 -5.90 2.69 5.17
N ALA A 56 -4.81 2.99 5.86
CA ALA A 56 -4.77 3.19 7.31
C ALA A 56 -3.80 4.31 7.70
N GLY A 57 -3.78 4.66 8.98
CA GLY A 57 -2.98 5.74 9.55
C GLY A 57 -2.24 5.34 10.81
N THR A 58 -0.95 5.67 10.92
CA THR A 58 -0.15 5.42 12.14
C THR A 58 -0.58 6.29 13.31
N HIS A 59 -1.23 7.42 13.04
CA HIS A 59 -1.85 8.33 14.01
C HIS A 59 -3.18 8.85 13.44
N ALA A 60 -4.09 7.91 13.20
CA ALA A 60 -5.27 8.17 12.38
C ALA A 60 -6.24 9.17 12.99
N MET A 61 -6.81 10.02 12.14
CA MET A 61 -7.96 10.84 12.48
C MET A 61 -9.22 10.00 12.23
N ILE A 62 -9.63 9.23 13.24
CA ILE A 62 -10.73 8.27 13.14
C ILE A 62 -11.99 8.95 12.62
N ASP A 63 -12.68 8.29 11.69
CA ASP A 63 -13.96 8.72 11.10
C ASP A 63 -13.92 10.09 10.43
N SER A 64 -12.73 10.66 10.24
CA SER A 64 -12.56 11.93 9.55
C SER A 64 -12.58 11.70 8.04
N PRO A 65 -13.28 12.55 7.27
CA PRO A 65 -13.27 12.46 5.81
C PRO A 65 -11.93 12.95 5.24
N MET A 66 -11.74 12.74 3.94
CA MET A 66 -10.66 13.43 3.22
C MET A 66 -10.91 14.95 3.26
N PRO A 67 -9.86 15.78 3.44
CA PRO A 67 -9.99 17.23 3.26
C PRO A 67 -10.44 17.58 1.84
N PRO A 68 -11.13 18.72 1.65
CA PRO A 68 -11.61 19.15 0.34
C PRO A 68 -10.50 19.20 -0.73
N GLU A 69 -9.28 19.59 -0.35
CA GLU A 69 -8.13 19.64 -1.25
C GLU A 69 -7.70 18.23 -1.69
N ALA A 70 -7.68 17.26 -0.78
CA ALA A 70 -7.35 15.87 -1.11
C ALA A 70 -8.43 15.25 -2.00
N ALA A 71 -9.71 15.48 -1.70
CA ALA A 71 -10.84 15.04 -2.53
C ALA A 71 -10.80 15.68 -3.93
N ARG A 72 -10.40 16.96 -4.03
CA ARG A 72 -10.20 17.64 -5.31
C ARG A 72 -9.08 17.02 -6.14
N MET A 73 -7.97 16.61 -5.50
CA MET A 73 -6.90 15.87 -6.19
C MET A 73 -7.37 14.47 -6.61
N ALA A 74 -8.19 13.79 -5.81
CA ALA A 74 -8.76 12.49 -6.18
C ALA A 74 -9.65 12.63 -7.44
N ALA A 75 -10.55 13.62 -7.45
CA ALA A 75 -11.42 13.88 -8.60
C ALA A 75 -10.64 14.20 -9.88
N SER A 76 -9.54 14.98 -9.81
CA SER A 76 -8.70 15.26 -10.98
C SER A 76 -7.95 14.04 -11.53
N LEU A 77 -7.89 12.96 -10.76
CA LEU A 77 -7.27 11.68 -11.13
C LEU A 77 -8.30 10.62 -11.55
N GLY A 78 -9.58 10.99 -11.70
CA GLY A 78 -10.64 10.11 -12.16
C GLY A 78 -11.24 9.22 -11.06
N VAL A 79 -11.02 9.54 -9.79
CA VAL A 79 -11.73 8.91 -8.66
C VAL A 79 -13.17 9.43 -8.63
N ALA A 80 -14.13 8.53 -8.44
CA ALA A 80 -15.53 8.93 -8.34
C ALA A 80 -15.76 9.81 -7.10
N PRO A 81 -16.57 10.87 -7.17
CA PRO A 81 -16.86 11.72 -6.02
C PRO A 81 -17.34 10.93 -4.80
N ASP A 82 -18.22 9.95 -5.01
CA ASP A 82 -18.78 9.11 -3.94
C ASP A 82 -17.70 8.28 -3.23
N ASP A 83 -16.69 7.78 -3.95
CA ASP A 83 -15.56 7.04 -3.33
C ASP A 83 -14.76 7.96 -2.40
N SER A 84 -14.47 9.18 -2.85
CA SER A 84 -13.75 10.17 -2.05
C SER A 84 -14.54 10.65 -0.83
N ALA A 85 -15.85 10.82 -0.99
CA ALA A 85 -16.77 11.23 0.08
C ALA A 85 -17.04 10.12 1.10
N ALA A 86 -16.98 8.85 0.68
CA ALA A 86 -17.19 7.70 1.54
C ALA A 86 -15.98 7.38 2.44
N HIS A 87 -14.77 7.85 2.08
CA HIS A 87 -13.57 7.58 2.87
C HIS A 87 -13.69 8.06 4.31
N ARG A 88 -13.22 7.24 5.25
CA ARG A 88 -13.14 7.55 6.67
C ARG A 88 -11.78 7.11 7.21
N GLY A 89 -11.13 7.98 7.98
CA GLY A 89 -9.85 7.67 8.61
C GLY A 89 -9.93 6.47 9.54
N ARG A 90 -8.96 5.57 9.45
CA ARG A 90 -8.85 4.32 10.21
C ARG A 90 -7.46 4.14 10.78
N TRP A 91 -7.38 3.61 12.01
CA TRP A 91 -6.10 3.27 12.63
C TRP A 91 -5.42 2.12 11.92
N LEU A 92 -4.10 2.23 11.83
CA LEU A 92 -3.24 1.08 11.59
C LEU A 92 -3.13 0.28 12.90
N SER A 93 -3.47 -1.00 12.86
CA SER A 93 -3.14 -1.97 13.90
C SER A 93 -2.53 -3.23 13.27
N GLU A 94 -2.14 -4.18 14.12
CA GLU A 94 -1.65 -5.48 13.64
C GLU A 94 -2.67 -6.20 12.75
N ARG A 95 -3.98 -5.97 12.99
CA ARG A 95 -5.07 -6.60 12.24
C ARG A 95 -5.00 -6.28 10.75
N GLU A 96 -4.79 -5.01 10.41
CA GLU A 96 -4.67 -4.51 9.04
C GLU A 96 -3.40 -5.02 8.36
N LEU A 97 -2.42 -5.49 9.14
CA LEU A 97 -1.16 -6.06 8.66
C LEU A 97 -1.19 -7.59 8.60
N VAL A 98 -2.32 -8.26 8.81
CA VAL A 98 -2.41 -9.75 8.77
C VAL A 98 -2.42 -10.30 7.35
N SER A 99 -3.05 -9.63 6.40
CA SER A 99 -3.29 -10.15 5.06
C SER A 99 -2.59 -9.45 3.88
N PRO A 100 -2.22 -8.14 3.92
CA PRO A 100 -1.71 -7.48 2.72
C PRO A 100 -0.48 -8.16 2.11
N ASP A 101 -0.53 -8.38 0.79
CA ASP A 101 0.60 -8.82 -0.02
C ASP A 101 1.63 -7.69 -0.19
N LEU A 102 1.15 -6.45 -0.24
CA LEU A 102 1.96 -5.25 -0.39
C LEU A 102 1.48 -4.13 0.55
N VAL A 103 2.41 -3.52 1.27
CA VAL A 103 2.17 -2.33 2.09
C VAL A 103 2.98 -1.15 1.55
N LEU A 104 2.29 -0.06 1.22
CA LEU A 104 2.86 1.17 0.68
C LEU A 104 2.80 2.30 1.71
N ALA A 105 3.95 2.63 2.27
CA ALA A 105 4.12 3.71 3.22
C ALA A 105 4.34 5.05 2.50
N MET A 106 3.83 6.15 3.05
CA MET A 106 4.08 7.48 2.45
C MET A 106 5.44 8.06 2.83
N THR A 107 6.06 7.56 3.89
CA THR A 107 7.39 7.99 4.36
C THR A 107 8.13 6.81 4.95
N ARG A 108 9.44 6.94 5.12
CA ARG A 108 10.30 5.96 5.80
C ARG A 108 9.93 5.82 7.27
N GLU A 109 9.47 6.89 7.91
CA GLU A 109 8.93 6.83 9.28
C GLU A 109 7.70 5.92 9.33
N HIS A 110 6.72 6.10 8.43
CA HIS A 110 5.58 5.17 8.35
C HIS A 110 6.03 3.73 8.08
N ARG A 111 7.01 3.52 7.18
CA ARG A 111 7.57 2.18 6.92
C ARG A 111 8.19 1.59 8.17
N ARG A 112 8.91 2.39 8.96
CA ARG A 112 9.49 1.98 10.24
C ARG A 112 8.39 1.59 11.23
N ASP A 113 7.36 2.42 11.42
CA ASP A 113 6.23 2.14 12.31
C ASP A 113 5.54 0.81 11.95
N ILE A 114 5.31 0.58 10.65
CA ILE A 114 4.71 -0.66 10.15
C ILE A 114 5.57 -1.89 10.47
N VAL A 115 6.89 -1.78 10.29
CA VAL A 115 7.83 -2.88 10.53
C VAL A 115 8.04 -3.12 12.03
N GLU A 116 8.02 -2.08 12.86
CA GLU A 116 8.06 -2.21 14.31
C GLU A 116 6.80 -2.91 14.82
N LEU A 117 5.62 -2.59 14.26
CA LEU A 117 4.35 -3.23 14.59
C LEU A 117 4.23 -4.66 14.05
N ALA A 118 4.75 -4.93 12.85
CA ALA A 118 4.70 -6.25 12.22
C ALA A 118 6.03 -6.59 11.52
N PRO A 119 7.03 -7.13 12.24
CA PRO A 119 8.36 -7.43 11.68
C PRO A 119 8.34 -8.39 10.48
N ALA A 120 7.33 -9.26 10.37
CA ALA A 120 7.14 -10.14 9.22
C ALA A 120 6.92 -9.38 7.89
N ARG A 121 6.57 -8.10 7.94
CA ARG A 121 6.24 -7.25 6.77
C ARG A 121 7.44 -6.52 6.16
N VAL A 122 8.66 -6.72 6.66
CA VAL A 122 9.89 -6.05 6.16
C VAL A 122 10.07 -6.19 4.64
N ARG A 123 9.76 -7.36 4.08
CA ARG A 123 9.94 -7.68 2.65
C ARG A 123 8.76 -7.27 1.77
N SER A 124 7.60 -6.97 2.36
CA SER A 124 6.40 -6.55 1.66
C SER A 124 6.05 -5.08 1.89
N THR A 125 6.88 -4.34 2.65
CA THR A 125 6.66 -2.93 2.95
C THR A 125 7.72 -2.07 2.26
N PHE A 126 7.22 -1.11 1.47
CA PHE A 126 8.01 -0.13 0.73
C PHE A 126 7.45 1.26 1.01
N THR A 127 8.28 2.30 0.91
CA THR A 127 7.69 3.62 0.64
C THR A 127 7.23 3.68 -0.82
N VAL A 128 6.23 4.51 -1.14
CA VAL A 128 5.76 4.63 -2.55
C VAL A 128 6.90 5.04 -3.48
N ARG A 129 7.78 5.95 -3.03
CA ARG A 129 8.92 6.44 -3.81
C ARG A 129 10.10 5.46 -3.85
N GLU A 130 10.29 4.66 -2.79
CA GLU A 130 11.22 3.52 -2.83
C GLU A 130 10.75 2.49 -3.88
N PHE A 131 9.45 2.15 -3.87
CA PHE A 131 8.89 1.20 -4.83
C PHE A 131 9.11 1.66 -6.27
N GLU A 132 8.78 2.93 -6.56
CA GLU A 132 9.06 3.58 -7.85
C GLU A 132 10.52 3.37 -8.27
N ARG A 133 11.46 3.76 -7.40
CA ARG A 133 12.89 3.73 -7.67
C ARG A 133 13.43 2.33 -7.92
N LEU A 134 12.92 1.33 -7.20
CA LEU A 134 13.34 -0.08 -7.35
C LEU A 134 12.74 -0.72 -8.62
N ALA A 135 11.50 -0.36 -8.96
CA ALA A 135 10.79 -0.89 -10.12
C ALA A 135 11.22 -0.22 -11.43
N THR A 136 11.64 1.04 -11.37
CA THR A 136 12.13 1.79 -12.53
C THR A 136 13.33 1.08 -13.16
N GLY A 137 13.25 0.88 -14.47
CA GLY A 137 14.28 0.20 -15.25
C GLY A 137 14.32 -1.32 -15.09
N LEU A 138 13.44 -1.94 -14.27
CA LEU A 138 13.29 -3.38 -14.20
C LEU A 138 12.41 -3.87 -15.37
N PRO A 139 12.93 -4.68 -16.31
CA PRO A 139 12.17 -5.14 -17.46
C PRO A 139 10.99 -6.03 -17.05
N ASP A 140 9.85 -5.88 -17.73
CA ASP A 140 8.68 -6.73 -17.49
C ASP A 140 9.00 -8.23 -17.66
N ALA A 141 9.91 -8.57 -18.57
CA ALA A 141 10.31 -9.96 -18.80
C ALA A 141 10.94 -10.60 -17.55
N GLU A 142 11.74 -9.84 -16.79
CA GLU A 142 12.34 -10.32 -15.54
C GLU A 142 11.28 -10.50 -14.45
N LEU A 143 10.30 -9.59 -14.36
CA LEU A 143 9.16 -9.72 -13.46
C LEU A 143 8.33 -10.98 -13.78
N ARG A 144 8.01 -11.21 -15.06
CA ARG A 144 7.28 -12.42 -15.50
C ARG A 144 8.08 -13.68 -15.20
N GLN A 145 9.36 -13.71 -15.54
CA GLN A 145 10.21 -14.86 -15.29
C GLN A 145 10.27 -15.22 -13.79
N ALA A 146 10.42 -14.23 -12.91
CA ALA A 146 10.42 -14.46 -11.47
C ALA A 146 9.07 -15.00 -10.98
N ALA A 147 7.95 -14.47 -11.50
CA ALA A 147 6.62 -14.91 -11.15
C ALA A 147 6.30 -16.33 -11.66
N ASP A 148 6.62 -16.63 -12.92
CA ASP A 148 6.38 -17.91 -13.56
C ASP A 148 7.21 -19.04 -12.91
N ALA A 149 8.45 -18.73 -12.51
CA ALA A 149 9.28 -19.66 -11.74
C ALA A 149 8.70 -19.97 -10.35
N ALA A 150 7.89 -19.06 -9.78
CA ALA A 150 7.29 -19.22 -8.47
C ALA A 150 5.95 -20.00 -8.52
N GLY A 151 5.32 -20.10 -9.70
CA GLY A 151 4.11 -20.87 -9.95
C GLY A 151 2.91 -20.02 -10.40
N THR A 152 1.71 -20.59 -10.22
CA THR A 152 0.45 -20.01 -10.70
C THR A 152 -0.36 -19.30 -9.62
N ASP A 153 -0.03 -19.50 -8.34
CA ASP A 153 -0.72 -18.81 -7.23
C ASP A 153 -0.41 -17.30 -7.26
N PRO A 154 -1.42 -16.41 -7.27
CA PRO A 154 -1.20 -14.99 -7.43
C PRO A 154 -0.40 -14.37 -6.28
N HIS A 155 -0.60 -14.80 -5.03
CA HIS A 155 0.15 -14.26 -3.88
C HIS A 155 1.62 -14.66 -3.95
N VAL A 156 1.90 -15.89 -4.36
CA VAL A 156 3.27 -16.38 -4.52
C VAL A 156 3.98 -15.62 -5.65
N ARG A 157 3.29 -15.36 -6.76
CA ARG A 157 3.79 -14.53 -7.88
C ARG A 157 4.12 -13.11 -7.43
N VAL A 158 3.22 -12.44 -6.71
CA VAL A 158 3.46 -11.10 -6.13
C VAL A 158 4.65 -11.12 -5.18
N ARG A 159 4.73 -12.11 -4.28
CA ARG A 159 5.85 -12.24 -3.34
C ARG A 159 7.20 -12.45 -4.01
N ALA A 160 7.24 -13.20 -5.11
CA ALA A 160 8.45 -13.38 -5.91
C ALA A 160 8.91 -12.05 -6.53
N ALA A 161 7.99 -11.28 -7.11
CA ALA A 161 8.30 -9.96 -7.65
C ALA A 161 8.77 -8.96 -6.58
N LEU A 162 8.12 -8.93 -5.41
CA LEU A 162 8.56 -8.08 -4.29
C LEU A 162 9.93 -8.49 -3.76
N SER A 163 10.27 -9.78 -3.81
CA SER A 163 11.61 -10.28 -3.46
C SER A 163 12.67 -9.80 -4.45
N LEU A 164 12.37 -9.81 -5.75
CA LEU A 164 13.23 -9.26 -6.80
C LEU A 164 13.42 -7.74 -6.63
N LEU A 165 12.36 -6.99 -6.33
CA LEU A 165 12.47 -5.56 -6.03
C LEU A 165 13.32 -5.32 -4.78
N THR A 166 13.15 -6.14 -3.74
CA THR A 166 13.93 -6.05 -2.50
C THR A 166 15.42 -6.30 -2.73
N SER A 167 15.81 -7.22 -3.61
CA SER A 167 17.22 -7.49 -3.90
C SER A 167 17.92 -6.31 -4.58
N ARG A 168 17.17 -5.44 -5.25
CA ARG A 168 17.68 -4.22 -5.91
C ARG A 168 17.97 -3.07 -4.95
N ARG A 169 17.61 -3.18 -3.67
CA ARG A 169 17.88 -2.13 -2.65
C ARG A 169 19.36 -1.76 -2.53
N GLY A 170 20.27 -2.69 -2.83
CA GLY A 170 21.72 -2.42 -2.81
C GLY A 170 22.23 -1.67 -4.04
N GLU A 171 21.52 -1.73 -5.16
CA GLU A 171 21.93 -1.17 -6.46
C GLU A 171 21.32 0.21 -6.72
N ALA A 172 20.12 0.43 -6.19
CA ALA A 172 19.42 1.70 -6.26
C ALA A 172 19.28 2.26 -4.85
N ALA A 173 20.26 3.01 -4.37
CA ALA A 173 20.13 3.80 -3.15
C ALA A 173 19.54 5.19 -3.49
N PRO A 174 18.71 5.80 -2.63
CA PRO A 174 18.27 7.17 -2.84
C PRO A 174 19.46 8.14 -2.65
N ALA A 175 19.48 9.24 -3.39
CA ALA A 175 20.56 10.24 -3.28
C ALA A 175 20.53 10.95 -1.91
N ALA A 176 19.34 11.31 -1.45
CA ALA A 176 19.06 11.75 -0.10
C ALA A 176 17.97 10.87 0.52
N ALA A 177 18.04 10.65 1.82
CA ALA A 177 17.08 9.77 2.49
C ALA A 177 15.63 10.28 2.37
N SER A 178 15.41 11.60 2.29
CA SER A 178 14.11 12.23 2.04
C SER A 178 13.54 11.98 0.64
N ASP A 179 14.34 11.47 -0.30
CA ASP A 179 13.86 11.16 -1.65
C ASP A 179 12.88 9.99 -1.66
N ASP A 180 12.87 9.18 -0.61
CA ASP A 180 11.89 8.11 -0.43
C ASP A 180 10.61 8.58 0.31
N ASP A 181 10.53 9.86 0.70
CA ASP A 181 9.40 10.43 1.44
C ASP A 181 8.46 11.25 0.52
N VAL A 182 7.15 11.08 0.73
CA VAL A 182 6.08 11.91 0.15
C VAL A 182 5.71 13.01 1.13
N ILE A 183 5.81 14.26 0.69
CA ILE A 183 5.54 15.42 1.55
C ILE A 183 4.11 15.40 2.09
N ASP A 184 3.96 15.73 3.38
CA ASP A 184 2.65 15.88 4.01
C ASP A 184 1.95 17.19 3.62
N PRO A 185 0.79 17.14 2.94
CA PRO A 185 0.06 18.33 2.56
C PRO A 185 -0.95 18.80 3.61
N TYR A 186 -1.16 18.08 4.72
CA TYR A 186 -2.20 18.40 5.68
C TYR A 186 -2.03 19.82 6.27
N ARG A 187 -3.10 20.64 6.18
CA ARG A 187 -3.11 22.06 6.57
C ARG A 187 -2.02 22.91 5.90
N ARG A 188 -1.59 22.53 4.69
CA ARG A 188 -0.64 23.29 3.86
C ARG A 188 -1.32 23.89 2.64
N SER A 189 -0.55 24.63 1.84
CA SER A 189 -1.04 25.28 0.62
C SER A 189 -1.53 24.27 -0.42
N TRP A 190 -2.39 24.73 -1.33
CA TRP A 190 -2.80 23.96 -2.51
C TRP A 190 -1.60 23.44 -3.33
N GLU A 191 -0.56 24.26 -3.49
CA GLU A 191 0.69 23.85 -4.15
C GLU A 191 1.34 22.65 -3.45
N THR A 192 1.27 22.57 -2.12
CA THR A 192 1.78 21.43 -1.37
C THR A 192 0.96 20.15 -1.65
N TYR A 193 -0.36 20.27 -1.79
CA TYR A 193 -1.21 19.14 -2.23
C TYR A 193 -0.85 18.67 -3.65
N GLN A 194 -0.62 19.61 -4.56
CA GLN A 194 -0.17 19.31 -5.92
C GLN A 194 1.18 18.59 -5.92
N ARG A 195 2.16 19.11 -5.15
CA ARG A 195 3.48 18.49 -5.01
C ARG A 195 3.43 17.12 -4.36
N SER A 196 2.66 16.96 -3.30
CA SER A 196 2.44 15.66 -2.63
C SER A 196 1.86 14.64 -3.60
N THR A 197 0.87 15.03 -4.39
CA THR A 197 0.28 14.16 -5.41
C THR A 197 1.27 13.82 -6.52
N ALA A 198 2.02 14.81 -7.02
CA ALA A 198 3.05 14.58 -8.03
C ALA A 198 4.14 13.58 -7.57
N GLN A 199 4.45 13.55 -6.28
CA GLN A 199 5.37 12.57 -5.68
C GLN A 199 4.77 11.17 -5.50
N LEU A 200 3.44 11.03 -5.52
CA LEU A 200 2.77 9.72 -5.42
C LEU A 200 2.66 9.05 -6.79
N LEU A 201 2.25 9.80 -7.81
CA LEU A 201 1.75 9.23 -9.06
C LEU A 201 2.72 8.30 -9.79
N PRO A 202 4.04 8.60 -9.88
CA PRO A 202 4.98 7.69 -10.53
C PRO A 202 5.07 6.33 -9.82
N GLY A 203 5.23 6.32 -8.50
CA GLY A 203 5.24 5.07 -7.72
C GLY A 203 3.93 4.28 -7.82
N LEU A 204 2.78 4.95 -7.82
CA LEU A 204 1.49 4.27 -8.05
C LEU A 204 1.38 3.70 -9.47
N ALA A 205 1.97 4.36 -10.48
CA ALA A 205 2.00 3.84 -11.85
C ALA A 205 2.88 2.58 -11.93
N GLU A 206 4.02 2.55 -11.25
CA GLU A 206 4.86 1.36 -11.17
C GLU A 206 4.16 0.20 -10.46
N VAL A 207 3.42 0.46 -9.37
CA VAL A 207 2.59 -0.57 -8.71
C VAL A 207 1.57 -1.16 -9.68
N VAL A 208 0.89 -0.31 -10.46
CA VAL A 208 -0.08 -0.76 -11.46
C VAL A 208 0.59 -1.60 -12.54
N ARG A 209 1.71 -1.13 -13.12
CA ARG A 209 2.47 -1.87 -14.13
C ARG A 209 2.90 -3.23 -13.61
N VAL A 210 3.53 -3.27 -12.43
CA VAL A 210 4.01 -4.52 -11.83
C VAL A 210 2.86 -5.50 -11.64
N LEU A 211 1.72 -5.09 -11.08
CA LEU A 211 0.58 -6.00 -10.87
C LEU A 211 -0.07 -6.45 -12.19
N GLN A 212 -0.15 -5.60 -13.20
CA GLN A 212 -0.61 -6.00 -14.53
C GLN A 212 0.29 -7.05 -15.17
N VAL A 213 1.61 -6.97 -14.96
CA VAL A 213 2.56 -7.96 -15.46
C VAL A 213 2.40 -9.31 -14.75
N LEU A 214 2.04 -9.30 -13.47
CA LEU A 214 1.99 -10.49 -12.63
C LEU A 214 0.65 -11.24 -12.68
N LEU A 215 -0.44 -10.50 -12.86
CA LEU A 215 -1.82 -10.99 -12.76
C LEU A 215 -2.59 -10.96 -14.08
N GLY A 216 -2.06 -10.28 -15.10
CA GLY A 216 -2.66 -10.17 -16.44
C GLY A 216 -2.16 -11.22 -17.43
#